data_AF-A0AAW2RH98-F1
#
_entry.id   AF-A0AAW2RH98-F1
#
_cell.length_a   1.000
_cell.length_b   1.000
_cell.length_c   1.000
_cell.angle_alpha   90.00
_cell.angle_beta   90.00
_cell.angle_gamma   90.00
#
_symmetry.space_group_name_H-M   'P 1'
#
loop_
_entity.id
_entity.type
_entity.pdbx_description
1 polymer ?
#
loop_
_entity_poly.entity_id
_entity_poly.type
_entity_poly.pdbx_seq_one_letter_code
_entity_poly.pdbx_strand_id
1 'polypeptide(L)'
;MAANNRRSIKELNAPNSDQQPLCITFTDTEDNFELKSGLIHLLPSFHGLAGEDPHKHLKEFHVVCAGMKPHGITDEQLFLRAFPFSLKDKAKDWLYYLPSGSIETWADMKQQFLQRFFPASRATHLRKEIYGIRQSNGESLYEYWERFKALVASYPHHQFTESLLIQYFYEGLSGMDRRMVDAASGGSLIENFGRGTTPNLHHGGKLQAIWISY
;
A
#
# COMPACT_ATOMS: atom_id res chain seq x y z
N MET A 1 33.45 44.27 11.07
CA MET A 1 32.56 44.63 12.19
C MET A 1 31.25 43.88 12.01
N ALA A 2 30.97 42.88 12.85
CA ALA A 2 29.76 42.08 12.76
C ALA A 2 28.59 42.86 13.40
N ALA A 3 27.60 43.23 12.59
CA ALA A 3 26.39 43.87 13.09
C ALA A 3 25.55 42.85 13.87
N ASN A 4 25.50 43.04 15.19
CA ASN A 4 24.71 42.23 16.11
C ASN A 4 23.22 42.60 15.96
N ASN A 5 22.49 41.85 15.14
CA ASN A 5 21.06 42.05 14.91
C ASN A 5 20.25 41.53 16.10
N ARG A 6 20.18 42.31 17.20
CA ARG A 6 19.33 42.01 18.36
C ARG A 6 17.86 42.29 18.00
N ARG A 7 17.18 41.28 17.48
CA ARG A 7 15.71 41.30 17.31
C ARG A 7 15.02 41.27 18.68
N SER A 8 13.97 42.07 18.83
CA SER A 8 13.14 42.13 20.04
C SER A 8 12.28 40.85 20.17
N ILE A 9 11.97 40.41 21.40
CA ILE A 9 11.06 39.27 21.63
C ILE A 9 9.69 39.50 20.96
N LYS A 10 9.25 40.76 20.85
CA LYS A 10 8.02 41.12 20.12
C LYS A 10 8.13 40.86 18.61
N GLU A 11 9.31 41.01 18.03
CA GLU A 11 9.58 40.75 16.61
C GLU A 11 9.73 39.25 16.32
N LEU A 12 10.22 38.46 17.29
CA LEU A 12 10.24 37.00 17.20
C LEU A 12 8.84 36.38 17.28
N ASN A 13 7.91 37.04 17.96
CA ASN A 13 6.52 36.60 18.12
C ASN A 13 5.58 37.18 17.06
N ALA A 14 6.07 38.05 16.17
CA ALA A 14 5.28 38.50 15.04
C ALA A 14 5.04 37.30 14.11
N PRO A 15 3.80 37.01 13.71
CA PRO A 15 3.53 35.95 12.74
C PRO A 15 4.33 36.27 11.47
N ASN A 16 5.27 35.38 11.13
CA ASN A 16 6.06 35.54 9.91
C ASN A 16 5.10 35.50 8.72
N SER A 17 5.04 36.59 7.95
CA SER A 17 4.18 36.69 6.77
C SER A 17 4.75 35.97 5.56
N ASP A 18 6.01 35.50 5.64
CA ASP A 18 6.62 34.67 4.61
C ASP A 18 5.91 33.32 4.59
N GLN A 19 5.05 33.10 3.60
CA GLN A 19 4.42 31.80 3.38
C GLN A 19 5.51 30.76 3.18
N GLN A 20 5.52 29.74 4.05
CA GLN A 20 6.45 28.63 3.92
C GLN A 20 6.24 27.97 2.55
N PRO A 21 7.31 27.80 1.74
CA PRO A 21 7.18 27.15 0.45
C PRO A 21 6.63 25.72 0.60
N LEU A 22 5.85 25.27 -0.37
CA LEU A 22 5.22 23.94 -0.34
C LEU A 22 6.28 22.82 -0.24
N CYS A 23 5.90 21.68 0.32
CA CYS A 23 6.76 20.50 0.37
C CYS A 23 7.02 19.88 -1.01
N ILE A 24 6.12 20.13 -1.97
CA ILE A 24 6.21 19.65 -3.36
C ILE A 24 6.85 20.75 -4.22
N THR A 25 7.91 20.39 -4.91
CA THR A 25 8.49 21.24 -5.96
C THR A 25 7.80 20.91 -7.29
N PHE A 26 7.03 21.87 -7.81
CA PHE A 26 6.46 21.74 -9.15
C PHE A 26 7.47 22.24 -10.17
N THR A 27 7.82 21.41 -11.15
CA THR A 27 8.58 21.87 -12.31
C THR A 27 7.70 22.79 -13.16
N ASP A 28 8.22 23.98 -13.48
CA ASP A 28 7.57 24.90 -14.42
C ASP A 28 7.53 24.25 -15.80
N THR A 29 6.33 24.09 -16.33
CA THR A 29 6.09 23.78 -17.75
C THR A 29 5.65 25.06 -18.46
N GLU A 30 6.02 25.19 -19.74
CA GLU A 30 5.60 26.35 -20.56
C GLU A 30 4.07 26.51 -20.64
N ASP A 31 3.32 25.41 -20.44
CA ASP A 31 1.89 25.43 -20.23
C ASP A 31 1.54 25.44 -18.74
N ASN A 32 0.81 26.47 -18.34
CA ASN A 32 0.28 26.67 -16.99
C ASN A 32 -0.84 25.64 -16.73
N PHE A 33 -0.46 24.40 -16.45
CA PHE A 33 -1.38 23.28 -16.29
C PHE A 33 -2.32 23.48 -15.09
N GLU A 34 -3.63 23.48 -15.37
CA GLU A 34 -4.68 23.59 -14.35
C GLU A 34 -5.35 22.23 -14.06
N LEU A 35 -5.50 21.92 -12.78
CA LEU A 35 -6.21 20.73 -12.33
C LEU A 35 -7.72 20.95 -12.40
N LYS A 36 -8.41 20.25 -13.30
CA LYS A 36 -9.87 20.39 -13.49
C LYS A 36 -10.64 20.01 -12.22
N SER A 37 -11.63 20.83 -11.83
CA SER A 37 -12.50 20.57 -10.68
C SER A 37 -13.19 19.20 -10.74
N GLY A 38 -13.63 18.77 -11.92
CA GLY A 38 -14.25 17.45 -12.12
C GLY A 38 -13.33 16.29 -11.70
N LEU A 39 -12.02 16.39 -11.97
CA LEU A 39 -11.05 15.41 -11.49
C LEU A 39 -10.96 15.44 -9.96
N ILE A 40 -10.84 16.64 -9.36
CA ILE A 40 -10.71 16.83 -7.91
C ILE A 40 -11.86 16.16 -7.16
N HIS A 41 -13.09 16.28 -7.65
CA HIS A 41 -14.27 15.68 -7.02
C HIS A 41 -14.32 14.16 -7.12
N LEU A 42 -13.62 13.56 -8.08
CA LEU A 42 -13.58 12.10 -8.27
C LEU A 42 -12.41 11.43 -7.54
N LEU A 43 -11.46 12.21 -7.03
CA LEU A 43 -10.35 11.65 -6.27
C LEU A 43 -10.85 10.93 -5.00
N PRO A 44 -10.27 9.76 -4.66
CA PRO A 44 -10.55 9.13 -3.39
C PRO A 44 -10.11 10.05 -2.24
N SER A 45 -10.69 9.85 -1.07
CA SER A 45 -10.35 10.61 0.14
C SER A 45 -9.66 9.72 1.15
N PHE A 46 -8.51 10.18 1.67
CA PHE A 46 -7.74 9.51 2.71
C PHE A 46 -7.56 10.43 3.90
N HIS A 47 -8.02 9.99 5.07
CA HIS A 47 -8.09 10.81 6.28
C HIS A 47 -6.90 10.58 7.23
N GLY A 48 -6.17 9.48 7.05
CA GLY A 48 -5.10 9.05 7.94
C GLY A 48 -5.58 8.29 9.18
N LEU A 49 -6.67 7.53 9.05
CA LEU A 49 -7.25 6.71 10.13
C LEU A 49 -6.64 5.30 10.17
N ALA A 50 -6.68 4.65 11.34
CA ALA A 50 -6.04 3.35 11.56
C ALA A 50 -6.59 2.21 10.66
N GLY A 51 -7.86 2.30 10.26
CA GLY A 51 -8.52 1.32 9.40
C GLY A 51 -8.35 1.57 7.90
N GLU A 52 -7.82 2.72 7.49
CA GLU A 52 -7.58 2.99 6.07
C GLU A 52 -6.35 2.21 5.58
N ASP A 53 -6.37 1.86 4.29
CA ASP A 53 -5.26 1.19 3.61
C ASP A 53 -4.60 2.17 2.62
N PRO A 54 -3.38 2.64 2.93
CA PRO A 54 -2.59 3.52 2.07
C PRO A 54 -2.34 2.94 0.66
N HIS A 55 -2.17 1.62 0.52
CA HIS A 55 -1.91 1.01 -0.78
C HIS A 55 -3.17 0.99 -1.63
N LYS A 56 -4.32 0.68 -1.01
CA LYS A 56 -5.63 0.76 -1.68
C LYS A 56 -5.90 2.18 -2.17
N HIS A 57 -5.66 3.19 -1.32
CA HIS A 57 -5.80 4.60 -1.70
C HIS A 57 -4.95 4.97 -2.91
N LEU A 58 -3.66 4.59 -2.93
CA LEU A 58 -2.78 4.83 -4.07
C LEU A 58 -3.28 4.18 -5.36
N LYS A 59 -3.85 2.96 -5.28
CA LYS A 59 -4.43 2.27 -6.44
C LYS A 59 -5.66 3.00 -6.97
N GLU A 60 -6.61 3.33 -6.09
CA GLU A 60 -7.83 4.07 -6.46
C GLU A 60 -7.48 5.44 -7.06
N PHE A 61 -6.53 6.15 -6.44
CA PHE A 61 -6.03 7.43 -6.92
C PHE A 61 -5.46 7.30 -8.34
N HIS A 62 -4.60 6.29 -8.57
CA HIS A 62 -4.02 6.03 -9.88
C HIS A 62 -5.08 5.76 -10.95
N VAL A 63 -6.09 4.94 -10.64
CA VAL A 63 -7.20 4.63 -11.57
C VAL A 63 -7.94 5.91 -12.00
N VAL A 64 -8.27 6.77 -11.04
CA VAL A 64 -8.98 8.03 -11.32
C VAL A 64 -8.12 8.97 -12.17
N CYS A 65 -6.85 9.17 -11.79
CA CYS A 65 -5.97 10.05 -12.54
C CYS A 65 -5.66 9.54 -13.96
N ALA A 66 -5.46 8.22 -14.13
CA ALA A 66 -5.23 7.62 -15.44
C ALA A 66 -6.46 7.77 -16.36
N GLY A 67 -7.67 7.61 -15.84
CA GLY A 67 -8.91 7.72 -16.61
C GLY A 67 -9.25 9.13 -17.10
N MET A 68 -8.67 10.16 -16.49
CA MET A 68 -8.99 11.57 -16.79
C MET A 68 -7.76 12.38 -17.17
N LYS A 69 -6.67 11.71 -17.57
CA LYS A 69 -5.39 12.35 -17.88
C LYS A 69 -5.52 13.38 -19.02
N PRO A 70 -5.23 14.66 -18.75
CA PRO A 70 -5.11 15.70 -19.78
C PRO A 70 -4.01 15.39 -20.80
N HIS A 71 -4.18 15.86 -22.03
CA HIS A 71 -3.15 15.71 -23.07
C HIS A 71 -1.97 16.65 -22.77
N GLY A 72 -0.76 16.21 -23.08
CA GLY A 72 0.45 17.03 -22.95
C GLY A 72 1.10 17.05 -21.56
N ILE A 73 0.53 16.38 -20.54
CA ILE A 73 1.13 16.29 -19.20
C ILE A 73 1.67 14.89 -18.90
N THR A 74 2.73 14.83 -18.10
CA THR A 74 3.24 13.55 -17.60
C THR A 74 2.38 13.06 -16.43
N ASP A 75 2.39 11.74 -16.19
CA ASP A 75 1.70 11.16 -15.04
C ASP A 75 2.23 11.72 -13.73
N GLU A 76 3.54 11.94 -13.66
CA GLU A 76 4.20 12.52 -12.50
C GLU A 76 3.68 13.92 -12.16
N GLN A 77 3.55 14.79 -13.17
CA GLN A 77 3.01 16.13 -12.99
C GLN A 77 1.55 16.13 -12.53
N LEU A 78 0.74 15.22 -13.10
CA LEU A 78 -0.66 15.04 -12.70
C LEU A 78 -0.74 14.57 -11.25
N PHE A 79 -0.01 13.52 -10.90
CA PHE A 79 -0.09 12.88 -9.60
C PHE A 79 0.38 13.82 -8.49
N LEU A 80 1.51 14.52 -8.67
CA LEU A 80 2.01 15.47 -7.67
C LEU A 80 1.03 16.62 -7.41
N ARG A 81 0.35 17.13 -8.45
CA ARG A 81 -0.64 18.21 -8.30
C ARG A 81 -1.99 17.72 -7.77
N ALA A 82 -2.42 16.52 -8.14
CA ALA A 82 -3.72 15.97 -7.73
C ALA A 82 -3.70 15.36 -6.31
N PHE A 83 -2.60 14.72 -5.91
CA PHE A 83 -2.54 13.96 -4.66
C PHE A 83 -2.89 14.76 -3.40
N PRO A 84 -2.46 16.03 -3.23
CA PRO A 84 -2.85 16.84 -2.07
C PRO A 84 -4.37 16.98 -1.89
N PHE A 85 -5.15 16.94 -2.97
CA PHE A 85 -6.60 17.05 -2.92
C PHE A 85 -7.29 15.76 -2.44
N SER A 86 -6.60 14.62 -2.60
CA SER A 86 -7.04 13.31 -2.12
C SER A 86 -6.88 13.14 -0.59
N LEU A 87 -6.07 13.99 0.06
CA LEU A 87 -5.82 13.91 1.49
C LEU A 87 -6.79 14.80 2.28
N LYS A 88 -7.25 14.30 3.43
CA LYS A 88 -8.13 14.98 4.38
C LYS A 88 -7.55 14.89 5.80
N ASP A 89 -8.02 15.77 6.68
CA ASP A 89 -7.74 15.77 8.12
C ASP A 89 -6.25 15.51 8.44
N LYS A 90 -5.95 14.47 9.22
CA LYS A 90 -4.60 14.12 9.68
C LYS A 90 -3.63 13.86 8.53
N ALA A 91 -4.13 13.31 7.42
CA ALA A 91 -3.30 13.08 6.25
C ALA A 91 -2.93 14.39 5.54
N LYS A 92 -3.87 15.34 5.50
CA LYS A 92 -3.62 16.66 4.93
C LYS A 92 -2.69 17.49 5.82
N ASP A 93 -2.89 17.45 7.13
CA ASP A 93 -2.01 18.12 8.11
C ASP A 93 -0.58 17.60 7.99
N TRP A 94 -0.40 16.29 7.88
CA TRP A 94 0.92 15.69 7.68
C TRP A 94 1.65 16.25 6.45
N LEU A 95 0.95 16.40 5.32
CA LEU A 95 1.53 16.93 4.10
C LEU A 95 2.06 18.37 4.32
N TYR A 96 1.35 19.19 5.09
CA TYR A 96 1.75 20.56 5.41
C TYR A 96 2.92 20.65 6.41
N TYR A 97 3.16 19.60 7.20
CA TYR A 97 4.30 19.55 8.11
C TYR A 97 5.59 19.04 7.47
N LEU A 98 5.55 18.60 6.21
CA LEU A 98 6.76 18.18 5.50
C LEU A 98 7.67 19.38 5.21
N PRO A 99 9.01 19.20 5.27
CA PRO A 99 9.94 20.25 4.89
C PRO A 99 9.71 20.71 3.44
N SER A 100 9.91 22.01 3.20
CA SER A 100 9.82 22.59 1.87
C SER A 100 10.80 21.93 0.90
N GLY A 101 10.34 21.63 -0.31
CA GLY A 101 11.16 20.96 -1.33
C GLY A 101 11.59 19.53 -1.00
N SER A 102 10.98 18.87 -0.02
CA SER A 102 11.30 17.47 0.33
C SER A 102 10.74 16.44 -0.64
N ILE A 103 9.86 16.85 -1.56
CA ILE A 103 9.25 15.99 -2.57
C ILE A 103 9.50 16.61 -3.95
N GLU A 104 10.32 15.93 -4.75
CA GLU A 104 10.63 16.31 -6.13
C GLU A 104 9.94 15.40 -7.13
N THR A 105 9.80 14.11 -6.80
CA THR A 105 9.22 13.09 -7.67
C THR A 105 7.97 12.44 -7.08
N TRP A 106 7.17 11.81 -7.94
CA TRP A 106 6.04 10.99 -7.48
C TRP A 106 6.52 9.78 -6.64
N ALA A 107 7.74 9.29 -6.89
CA ALA A 107 8.34 8.24 -6.09
C ALA A 107 8.58 8.71 -4.64
N ASP A 108 9.10 9.92 -4.46
CA ASP A 108 9.34 10.51 -3.13
C ASP A 108 8.03 10.69 -2.36
N MET A 109 6.99 11.22 -3.03
CA MET A 109 5.66 11.39 -2.45
C MET A 109 5.10 10.05 -1.94
N LYS A 110 5.12 9.01 -2.78
CA LYS A 110 4.66 7.66 -2.39
C LYS A 110 5.46 7.11 -1.22
N GLN A 111 6.79 7.26 -1.26
CA GLN A 111 7.66 6.77 -0.20
C GLN A 111 7.33 7.43 1.14
N GLN A 112 7.28 8.76 1.17
CA GLN A 112 6.96 9.53 2.39
C GLN A 112 5.57 9.19 2.93
N PHE A 113 4.57 9.10 2.04
CA PHE A 113 3.20 8.73 2.40
C PHE A 113 3.14 7.32 3.02
N LEU A 114 3.76 6.33 2.38
CA LEU A 114 3.76 4.96 2.89
C LEU A 114 4.58 4.84 4.19
N GLN A 115 5.70 5.53 4.32
CA GLN A 115 6.45 5.55 5.58
C GLN A 115 5.61 6.12 6.74
N ARG A 116 4.79 7.14 6.47
CA ARG A 116 3.96 7.78 7.50
C ARG A 116 2.74 6.95 7.90
N PHE A 117 2.02 6.39 6.92
CA PHE A 117 0.71 5.75 7.14
C PHE A 117 0.75 4.22 7.07
N PHE A 118 1.87 3.65 6.64
CA PHE A 118 2.13 2.21 6.63
C PHE A 118 3.49 1.90 7.31
N PRO A 119 3.61 2.13 8.62
CA PRO A 119 4.88 2.01 9.32
C PRO A 119 5.43 0.58 9.28
N ALA A 120 6.75 0.44 9.42
CA ALA A 120 7.44 -0.85 9.43
C ALA A 120 6.87 -1.82 10.48
N SER A 121 6.39 -1.32 11.62
CA SER A 121 5.71 -2.14 12.64
C SER A 121 4.45 -2.84 12.11
N ARG A 122 3.63 -2.14 11.30
CA ARG A 122 2.44 -2.71 10.64
C ARG A 122 2.86 -3.74 9.59
N ALA A 123 3.88 -3.44 8.79
CA ALA A 123 4.43 -4.38 7.81
C ALA A 123 4.96 -5.66 8.49
N THR A 124 5.71 -5.52 9.58
CA THR A 124 6.20 -6.65 10.39
C THR A 124 5.04 -7.44 10.98
N HIS A 125 4.03 -6.78 11.56
CA HIS A 125 2.86 -7.45 12.09
C HIS A 125 2.12 -8.26 11.02
N LEU A 126 1.83 -7.68 9.85
CA LEU A 126 1.18 -8.39 8.76
C LEU A 126 2.00 -9.59 8.26
N ARG A 127 3.34 -9.46 8.16
CA ARG A 127 4.20 -10.61 7.86
C ARG A 127 4.06 -11.72 8.91
N LYS A 128 4.02 -11.35 10.20
CA LYS A 128 3.82 -12.30 11.31
C LYS A 128 2.48 -13.02 11.22
N GLU A 129 1.42 -12.29 10.88
CA GLU A 129 0.11 -12.89 10.67
C GLU A 129 0.14 -13.87 9.48
N ILE A 130 0.82 -13.52 8.37
CA ILE A 130 0.90 -14.39 7.18
C ILE A 130 1.61 -15.71 7.49
N TYR A 131 2.83 -15.70 8.05
CA TYR A 131 3.57 -16.94 8.33
C TYR A 131 3.05 -17.66 9.60
N GLY A 132 2.42 -16.91 10.51
CA GLY A 132 1.88 -17.41 11.77
C GLY A 132 0.42 -17.86 11.69
N ILE A 133 -0.22 -17.75 10.52
CA ILE A 133 -1.64 -18.07 10.36
C ILE A 133 -1.92 -19.52 10.78
N ARG A 134 -2.99 -19.74 11.54
CA ARG A 134 -3.47 -21.06 11.94
C ARG A 134 -4.96 -21.18 11.70
N GLN A 135 -5.42 -22.35 11.32
CA GLN A 135 -6.84 -22.68 11.22
C GLN A 135 -7.43 -22.72 12.63
N SER A 136 -8.52 -21.98 12.82
CA SER A 136 -9.18 -21.85 14.11
C SER A 136 -10.04 -23.08 14.41
N ASN A 137 -10.33 -23.33 15.68
CA ASN A 137 -11.23 -24.41 16.06
C ASN A 137 -12.63 -24.16 15.50
N GLY A 138 -13.13 -25.09 14.69
CA GLY A 138 -14.44 -24.99 14.04
C GLY A 138 -14.46 -24.17 12.74
N GLU A 139 -13.34 -23.56 12.34
CA GLU A 139 -13.20 -22.91 11.03
C GLU A 139 -13.06 -23.96 9.94
N SER A 140 -13.87 -23.88 8.89
CA SER A 140 -13.77 -24.79 7.74
C SER A 140 -12.51 -24.49 6.92
N LEU A 141 -12.05 -25.49 6.14
CA LEU A 141 -10.92 -25.31 5.21
C LEU A 141 -11.14 -24.14 4.23
N TYR A 142 -12.39 -23.94 3.78
CA TYR A 142 -12.72 -22.87 2.85
C TYR A 142 -12.64 -21.48 3.51
N GLU A 143 -13.20 -21.31 4.71
CA GLU A 143 -13.10 -20.05 5.46
C GLU A 143 -11.65 -19.70 5.78
N TYR A 144 -10.86 -20.71 6.19
CA TYR A 144 -9.43 -20.55 6.43
C TYR A 144 -8.68 -20.10 5.17
N TRP A 145 -9.00 -20.69 4.02
CA TRP A 145 -8.42 -20.31 2.73
C TRP A 145 -8.79 -18.88 2.32
N GLU A 146 -10.05 -18.48 2.44
CA GLU A 146 -10.48 -17.10 2.15
C GLU A 146 -9.77 -16.10 3.07
N ARG A 147 -9.62 -16.42 4.36
CA ARG A 147 -8.89 -15.58 5.31
C ARG A 147 -7.41 -15.47 4.95
N PHE A 148 -6.78 -16.56 4.55
CA PHE A 148 -5.39 -16.54 4.10
C PHE A 148 -5.20 -15.66 2.86
N LYS A 149 -6.06 -15.81 1.84
CA LYS A 149 -6.02 -14.96 0.64
C LYS A 149 -6.18 -13.48 0.98
N ALA A 150 -7.18 -13.15 1.79
CA ALA A 150 -7.43 -11.77 2.21
C ALA A 150 -6.21 -11.19 2.94
N LEU A 151 -5.56 -11.98 3.78
CA LEU A 151 -4.37 -11.58 4.52
C LEU A 151 -3.17 -11.34 3.60
N VAL A 152 -2.91 -12.24 2.63
CA VAL A 152 -1.86 -12.06 1.62
C VAL A 152 -2.12 -10.82 0.77
N ALA A 153 -3.37 -10.63 0.32
CA ALA A 153 -3.78 -9.47 -0.48
C ALA A 153 -3.66 -8.13 0.28
N SER A 154 -3.77 -8.15 1.61
CA SER A 154 -3.61 -6.96 2.46
C SER A 154 -2.16 -6.44 2.51
N TYR A 155 -1.18 -7.27 2.15
CA TYR A 155 0.22 -6.84 2.07
C TYR A 155 0.96 -7.42 0.86
N PRO A 156 0.69 -6.92 -0.37
CA PRO A 156 1.27 -7.46 -1.60
C PRO A 156 2.81 -7.41 -1.66
N HIS A 157 3.42 -6.53 -0.87
CA HIS A 157 4.88 -6.38 -0.75
C HIS A 157 5.48 -7.27 0.35
N HIS A 158 4.86 -8.42 0.63
CA HIS A 158 5.27 -9.34 1.69
C HIS A 158 6.62 -10.05 1.45
N GLN A 159 7.15 -10.05 0.23
CA GLN A 159 8.42 -10.68 -0.19
C GLN A 159 8.47 -12.22 -0.09
N PHE A 160 7.43 -12.86 0.45
CA PHE A 160 7.29 -14.33 0.38
C PHE A 160 7.09 -14.82 -1.06
N THR A 161 7.76 -15.92 -1.40
CA THR A 161 7.54 -16.66 -2.65
C THR A 161 6.23 -17.45 -2.55
N GLU A 162 5.69 -17.86 -3.71
CA GLU A 162 4.51 -18.72 -3.77
C GLU A 162 4.69 -20.01 -2.96
N SER A 163 5.87 -20.64 -3.06
CA SER A 163 6.21 -21.84 -2.30
C SER A 163 6.16 -21.62 -0.77
N LEU A 164 6.66 -20.48 -0.29
CA LEU A 164 6.59 -20.11 1.13
C LEU A 164 5.16 -19.86 1.58
N LEU A 165 4.35 -19.20 0.76
CA LEU A 165 2.92 -18.98 1.06
C LEU A 165 2.17 -20.31 1.17
N ILE A 166 2.40 -21.23 0.24
CA ILE A 166 1.80 -22.58 0.29
C ILE A 166 2.26 -23.33 1.55
N GLN A 167 3.55 -23.23 1.88
CA GLN A 167 4.09 -23.84 3.10
C GLN A 167 3.41 -23.29 4.35
N TYR A 168 3.32 -21.97 4.51
CA TYR A 168 2.67 -21.36 5.68
C TYR A 168 1.18 -21.71 5.76
N PHE A 169 0.47 -21.68 4.64
CA PHE A 169 -0.92 -22.12 4.58
C PHE A 169 -1.08 -23.56 5.09
N TYR A 170 -0.27 -24.48 4.57
CA TYR A 170 -0.28 -25.90 4.91
C TYR A 170 0.12 -26.17 6.37
N GLU A 171 1.17 -25.51 6.86
CA GLU A 171 1.63 -25.58 8.26
C GLU A 171 0.58 -25.04 9.24
N GLY A 172 -0.30 -24.15 8.78
CA GLY A 172 -1.39 -23.63 9.60
C GLY A 172 -2.67 -24.46 9.59
N LEU A 173 -2.81 -25.45 8.71
CA LEU A 173 -3.99 -26.33 8.67
C LEU A 173 -4.16 -27.14 9.96
N SER A 174 -5.42 -27.42 10.28
CA SER A 174 -5.78 -28.40 11.31
C SER A 174 -5.23 -29.78 10.93
N GLY A 175 -5.00 -30.63 11.93
CA GLY A 175 -4.51 -31.99 11.67
C GLY A 175 -5.46 -32.82 10.81
N MET A 176 -6.77 -32.53 10.83
CA MET A 176 -7.75 -33.23 10.00
C MET A 176 -7.71 -32.75 8.56
N ASP A 177 -7.74 -31.43 8.34
CA ASP A 177 -7.70 -30.85 7.00
C ASP A 177 -6.37 -31.11 6.30
N ARG A 178 -5.26 -31.09 7.05
CA ARG A 178 -3.94 -31.47 6.52
C ARG A 178 -3.94 -32.88 5.94
N ARG A 179 -4.48 -33.87 6.68
CA ARG A 179 -4.59 -35.25 6.19
C ARG A 179 -5.48 -35.37 4.96
N MET A 180 -6.57 -34.60 4.89
CA MET A 180 -7.43 -34.57 3.71
C MET A 180 -6.70 -34.00 2.49
N VAL A 181 -5.92 -32.93 2.69
CA VAL A 181 -5.10 -32.33 1.63
C VAL A 181 -4.01 -33.30 1.15
N ASP A 182 -3.32 -33.99 2.06
CA ASP A 182 -2.30 -34.99 1.69
C ASP A 182 -2.90 -36.16 0.91
N ALA A 183 -4.04 -36.69 1.37
CA ALA A 183 -4.73 -37.78 0.69
C ALA A 183 -5.18 -37.37 -0.73
N ALA A 184 -5.71 -36.16 -0.88
CA ALA A 184 -6.09 -35.61 -2.18
C ALA A 184 -4.88 -35.33 -3.10
N SER A 185 -3.71 -35.06 -2.52
CA SER A 185 -2.47 -34.75 -3.24
C SER A 185 -1.63 -35.99 -3.57
N GLY A 186 -2.06 -37.19 -3.17
CA GLY A 186 -1.33 -38.44 -3.37
C GLY A 186 -0.08 -38.58 -2.50
N GLY A 187 0.01 -37.82 -1.40
CA GLY A 187 1.19 -37.75 -0.53
C GLY A 187 1.35 -36.37 0.12
N SER A 188 2.39 -36.21 0.94
CA SER A 188 2.68 -34.93 1.62
C SER A 188 2.83 -33.80 0.61
N LEU A 189 1.96 -32.78 0.72
CA LEU A 189 1.97 -31.63 -0.20
C LEU A 189 3.36 -30.95 -0.22
N ILE A 190 4.00 -30.80 0.94
CA ILE A 190 5.32 -30.16 1.08
C ILE A 190 6.43 -30.99 0.42
N GLU A 191 6.37 -32.31 0.50
CA GLU A 191 7.36 -33.18 -0.13
C GLU A 191 7.25 -33.17 -1.66
N ASN A 192 6.04 -33.00 -2.17
CA ASN A 192 5.80 -32.90 -3.62
C ASN A 192 6.39 -31.62 -4.22
N PHE A 193 6.38 -30.50 -3.49
CA PHE A 193 7.03 -29.25 -3.91
C PHE A 193 8.58 -29.32 -3.85
N GLY A 194 9.14 -30.08 -2.90
CA GLY A 194 10.59 -30.23 -2.75
C GLY A 194 11.27 -31.08 -3.83
N ARG A 195 10.52 -31.90 -4.59
CA ARG A 195 11.07 -32.81 -5.61
C ARG A 195 11.02 -32.28 -7.05
N GLY A 196 10.65 -31.01 -7.26
CA GLY A 196 10.50 -30.45 -8.61
C GLY A 196 9.37 -31.11 -9.44
N THR A 197 8.55 -31.93 -8.81
CA THR A 197 7.33 -32.48 -9.39
C THR A 197 6.21 -31.47 -9.18
N THR A 198 5.79 -30.77 -10.24
CA THR A 198 4.48 -30.12 -10.24
C THR A 198 3.43 -31.20 -9.93
N PRO A 199 2.66 -31.09 -8.84
CA PRO A 199 1.61 -32.06 -8.57
C PRO A 199 0.62 -32.01 -9.72
N ASN A 200 0.48 -33.12 -10.45
CA ASN A 200 -0.46 -33.25 -11.54
C ASN A 200 -1.88 -33.31 -10.97
N LEU A 201 -2.44 -32.15 -10.66
CA LEU A 201 -3.79 -31.95 -10.09
C LEU A 201 -4.88 -32.09 -11.17
N HIS A 202 -4.83 -33.16 -11.97
CA HIS A 202 -5.73 -33.33 -13.11
C HIS A 202 -7.12 -33.87 -12.78
N HIS A 203 -7.43 -34.20 -11.52
CA HIS A 203 -8.75 -34.73 -11.15
C HIS A 203 -9.48 -33.94 -10.05
N GLY A 204 -9.08 -32.69 -9.81
CA GLY A 204 -9.74 -31.80 -8.86
C GLY A 204 -9.64 -30.34 -9.30
N GLY A 205 -10.34 -29.99 -10.38
CA GLY A 205 -10.35 -28.65 -11.01
C GLY A 205 -10.88 -27.49 -10.16
N LYS A 206 -10.81 -27.56 -8.82
CA LYS A 206 -11.21 -26.49 -7.91
C LYS A 206 -10.06 -25.75 -7.25
N LEU A 207 -8.85 -26.33 -7.13
CA LEU A 207 -7.74 -25.64 -6.45
C LEU A 207 -6.76 -24.91 -7.39
N GLN A 208 -6.62 -25.35 -8.66
CA GLN A 208 -5.91 -24.53 -9.66
C GLN A 208 -6.71 -23.30 -10.08
N ALA A 209 -8.04 -23.39 -10.15
CA ALA A 209 -8.91 -22.24 -10.41
C ALA A 209 -8.84 -21.16 -9.30
N ILE A 210 -8.34 -21.54 -8.12
CA ILE A 210 -8.22 -20.66 -6.97
C ILE A 210 -6.92 -19.82 -6.99
N TRP A 211 -5.88 -20.24 -7.72
CA TRP A 211 -4.63 -19.49 -7.85
C TRP A 211 -4.52 -18.64 -9.14
N ILE A 212 -5.33 -18.93 -10.17
CA ILE A 212 -5.27 -18.23 -11.49
C ILE A 212 -6.08 -16.91 -11.50
N SER A 213 -6.68 -16.48 -10.39
CA SER A 213 -7.38 -15.19 -10.32
C SER A 213 -6.60 -14.15 -9.51
N TYR A 214 -5.41 -13.80 -10.03
CA TYR A 214 -4.76 -12.50 -9.82
C TYR A 214 -4.70 -11.75 -11.15
#